data_AF-E3I4K2-F1
#
_entry.id   AF-E3I4K2-F1
#
_cell.length_a   1.000
_cell.length_b   1.000
_cell.length_c   1.000
_cell.angle_alpha   90.00
_cell.angle_beta   90.00
_cell.angle_gamma   90.00
#
_symmetry.space_group_name_H-M   'P 1'
#
loop_
_entity.id
_entity.type
_entity.pdbx_description
1 polymer ?
#
loop_
_entity_poly.entity_id
_entity_poly.type
_entity_poly.pdbx_seq_one_letter_code
_entity_poly.pdbx_strand_id
1 'polypeptide(L)' 'MIEVCVLERCFLCGFDRRFGPNAYRARHCKSWDVVICNVCRSSHSGGIVPTTALLKSLATLGIEPKRNAKGWIDIPD' A
#
# COMPACT_ATOMS: atom_id res chain seq x y z
N MET A 1 10.21 18.48 20.46
CA MET A 1 10.04 17.87 19.12
C MET A 1 8.55 17.76 18.86
N ILE A 2 8.03 18.45 17.85
CA ILE A 2 6.63 18.33 17.48
C ILE A 2 6.54 17.08 16.59
N GLU A 3 5.95 16.00 17.09
CA GLU A 3 5.65 14.83 16.28
C GLU A 3 4.49 15.19 15.34
N VAL A 4 4.81 15.48 14.07
CA VAL A 4 3.80 15.83 13.07
C VAL A 4 3.20 14.55 12.51
N CYS A 5 1.91 14.34 12.79
CA CYS A 5 1.11 13.33 12.12
C CYS A 5 0.50 13.94 10.86
N VAL A 6 0.81 13.38 9.69
CA VAL A 6 0.29 13.82 8.39
C VAL A 6 -0.87 12.94 7.94
N LEU A 7 -1.78 13.51 7.16
CA LEU A 7 -2.81 12.74 6.47
C LEU A 7 -2.25 12.30 5.12
N GLU A 8 -2.03 11.00 4.97
CA GLU A 8 -1.52 10.38 3.75
C GLU A 8 -2.61 9.51 3.14
N ARG A 9 -2.71 9.55 1.81
CA ARG A 9 -3.74 8.80 1.08
C ARG A 9 -3.30 7.36 0.87
N CYS A 10 -4.12 6.41 1.31
CA CYS A 10 -3.85 4.99 1.06
C CYS A 10 -3.89 4.70 -0.44
N PHE A 11 -2.82 4.12 -0.97
CA PHE A 11 -2.72 3.76 -2.39
C PHE A 11 -3.82 2.78 -2.86
N LEU A 12 -4.23 1.85 -2.00
CA LEU A 12 -5.20 0.80 -2.38
C LEU A 12 -6.66 1.24 -2.27
N CYS A 13 -7.05 1.86 -1.16
CA CYS A 13 -8.45 2.25 -0.94
C CYS A 13 -8.72 3.73 -1.17
N GLY A 14 -7.69 4.55 -1.39
CA GLY A 14 -7.83 5.97 -1.67
C GLY A 14 -8.33 6.81 -0.49
N PHE A 15 -8.47 6.26 0.71
CA PHE A 15 -8.86 7.02 1.90
C PHE A 15 -7.66 7.66 2.59
N ASP A 16 -7.84 8.89 3.07
CA ASP A 16 -6.84 9.59 3.87
C ASP A 16 -6.74 8.97 5.27
N ARG A 17 -5.52 8.67 5.69
CA ARG A 17 -5.21 8.06 6.97
C ARG A 17 -4.10 8.83 7.65
N ARG A 18 -4.19 8.91 8.97
CA ARG A 18 -3.12 9.44 9.82
C ARG A 18 -1.88 8.55 9.71
N PHE A 19 -0.77 9.15 9.32
CA PHE A 19 0.56 8.54 9.20
C PHE A 19 1.55 9.37 10.02
N GLY A 20 2.42 8.71 10.78
CA GLY A 20 3.43 9.36 11.61
C GLY A 20 3.64 8.67 12.96
N PRO A 21 4.52 9.23 13.80
CA PRO A 21 4.77 8.72 15.15
C PRO A 21 3.46 8.64 15.94
N ASN A 22 3.23 7.51 16.62
CA ASN A 22 1.99 7.21 17.35
C ASN A 22 0.70 7.12 16.49
N ALA A 23 0.80 7.19 15.16
CA ALA A 23 -0.31 7.05 14.22
C ALA A 23 -0.14 5.80 13.34
N TYR A 24 -0.42 4.64 13.92
CA TYR A 24 -0.25 3.34 13.27
C TYR A 24 -1.39 2.97 12.30
N ARG A 25 -2.07 3.92 11.65
CA ARG A 25 -3.19 3.59 10.73
C ARG A 25 -2.74 3.26 9.31
N ALA A 26 -1.50 3.57 8.96
CA ALA A 26 -0.89 3.23 7.70
C ALA A 26 0.61 2.94 7.85
N ARG A 27 1.16 2.22 6.87
CA ARG A 27 2.59 1.91 6.75
C ARG A 27 3.06 2.29 5.36
N HIS A 28 4.30 2.75 5.29
CA HIS A 28 4.99 2.95 4.02
C HIS A 28 5.45 1.58 3.49
N CYS A 29 5.04 1.26 2.27
CA CYS A 29 5.50 0.10 1.51
C CYS A 29 6.70 0.55 0.68
N LYS A 30 7.91 0.30 1.17
CA LYS A 30 9.15 0.84 0.60
C LYS A 30 9.37 0.39 -0.83
N SER A 31 9.08 -0.88 -1.12
CA SER A 31 9.30 -1.46 -2.46
C SER A 31 8.40 -0.84 -3.52
N TRP A 32 7.26 -0.26 -3.12
CA TRP A 32 6.36 0.44 -4.03
C TRP A 32 6.41 1.96 -3.86
N ASP A 33 7.18 2.45 -2.90
CA ASP A 33 7.21 3.84 -2.45
C ASP A 33 5.82 4.48 -2.27
N VAL A 34 4.89 3.76 -1.63
CA VAL A 34 3.52 4.23 -1.37
C VAL A 34 3.08 3.98 0.07
N VAL A 35 2.08 4.74 0.52
CA VAL A 35 1.43 4.53 1.82
C VAL A 35 0.24 3.58 1.67
N ILE A 36 0.20 2.53 2.48
CA ILE A 36 -0.90 1.56 2.54
C ILE A 36 -1.46 1.51 3.96
N CYS A 37 -2.77 1.66 4.11
CA CYS A 37 -3.40 1.58 5.43
C CYS A 37 -3.36 0.15 5.99
N ASN A 38 -3.31 0.01 7.31
CA ASN A 38 -3.24 -1.31 7.95
C ASN A 38 -4.42 -2.21 7.57
N VAL A 39 -5.61 -1.63 7.41
CA VAL A 39 -6.80 -2.38 6.98
C VAL A 39 -6.56 -3.02 5.62
N CYS A 40 -6.12 -2.25 4.62
CA CYS A 40 -5.84 -2.80 3.30
C CYS A 40 -4.68 -3.80 3.31
N ARG A 41 -3.65 -3.58 4.12
CA ARG A 41 -2.53 -4.52 4.24
C ARG A 41 -2.97 -5.84 4.87
N SER A 42 -3.78 -5.80 5.93
CA SER A 42 -4.34 -7.01 6.57
C SER A 42 -5.33 -7.74 5.65
N SER A 43 -6.26 -7.01 5.01
CA SER A 43 -7.26 -7.59 4.10
C SER A 43 -6.65 -8.26 2.87
N HIS A 44 -5.47 -7.82 2.42
CA HIS A 44 -4.78 -8.38 1.26
C HIS A 44 -3.48 -9.13 1.63
N SER A 45 -3.37 -9.59 2.87
CA SER A 45 -2.21 -10.38 3.33
C SER A 45 -1.97 -11.66 2.52
N GLY A 46 -3.00 -12.18 1.84
CA GLY A 46 -2.90 -13.32 0.92
C GLY A 46 -2.66 -12.95 -0.55
N GLY A 47 -2.43 -11.67 -0.84
CA GLY A 47 -2.28 -11.13 -2.19
C GLY A 47 -3.52 -10.36 -2.68
N ILE A 48 -3.29 -9.46 -3.63
CA ILE A 48 -4.32 -8.66 -4.30
C ILE A 48 -4.61 -9.27 -5.66
N VAL A 49 -5.89 -9.44 -5.99
CA VAL A 49 -6.30 -9.85 -7.34
C VAL A 49 -5.82 -8.79 -8.34
N PRO A 50 -5.05 -9.16 -9.38
CA PRO A 50 -4.51 -8.19 -10.33
C PRO A 50 -5.65 -7.58 -11.14
N THR A 51 -5.92 -6.29 -10.90
CA THR A 51 -6.83 -5.50 -11.74
C THR A 51 -6.02 -4.64 -12.70
N THR A 52 -6.63 -4.26 -13.83
CA THR A 52 -6.01 -3.36 -14.81
C THR A 52 -5.62 -2.02 -14.19
N ALA A 53 -6.45 -1.48 -13.28
CA ALA A 53 -6.17 -0.26 -12.56
C ALA A 53 -4.91 -0.38 -11.68
N LEU A 54 -4.82 -1.44 -10.86
CA LEU A 54 -3.65 -1.67 -10.00
C LEU A 54 -2.37 -1.85 -10.81
N LEU A 55 -2.42 -2.68 -11.85
CA LEU A 55 -1.28 -2.90 -12.74
C LEU A 55 -0.82 -1.61 -13.43
N LYS A 56 -1.76 -0.77 -13.90
CA LYS A 56 -1.46 0.52 -14.51
C LYS A 56 -0.82 1.49 -13.52
N SER A 57 -1.34 1.56 -12.29
CA SER A 57 -0.76 2.39 -11.23
C SER A 57 0.66 1.93 -10.89
N LEU A 58 0.89 0.64 -10.72
CA LEU A 58 2.22 0.09 -10.45
C LEU A 58 3.20 0.32 -11.61
N ALA A 59 2.75 0.14 -12.86
CA ALA A 59 3.56 0.42 -14.05
C ALA A 59 3.91 1.91 -14.17
N THR A 60 3.00 2.82 -13.81
CA THR A 60 3.27 4.27 -13.79
C THR A 60 4.34 4.65 -12.77
N LEU A 61 4.42 3.90 -11.67
CA LEU A 61 5.47 4.02 -10.66
C LEU A 61 6.76 3.27 -11.03
N GLY A 62 6.80 2.59 -12.18
CA GLY A 62 7.96 1.79 -12.61
C GLY A 62 8.15 0.50 -11.80
N ILE A 63 7.09 0.00 -11.15
CA ILE A 63 7.13 -1.17 -10.30
C ILE A 63 6.66 -2.41 -11.07
N GLU A 64 7.46 -3.47 -11.04
CA GLU A 64 7.05 -4.80 -11.49
C GLU A 64 6.54 -5.63 -10.30
N PRO A 65 5.21 -5.88 -10.18
CA PRO A 65 4.68 -6.64 -9.05
C PRO A 65 5.04 -8.11 -9.12
N LYS A 66 5.50 -8.67 -7.99
CA LYS A 66 5.64 -10.11 -7.81
C LYS A 66 4.27 -10.75 -7.66
N ARG A 67 4.03 -11.82 -8.41
CA ARG A 67 2.84 -12.67 -8.26
C ARG A 67 3.14 -13.90 -7.41
N ASN A 68 2.21 -14.29 -6.57
CA ASN A 68 2.26 -15.53 -5.82
C ASN A 68 1.73 -16.72 -6.64
N ALA A 69 1.71 -17.92 -6.04
CA ALA A 69 1.27 -19.15 -6.69
C ALA A 69 -0.20 -19.12 -7.16
N LYS A 70 -1.03 -18.21 -6.62
CA LYS A 70 -2.43 -18.00 -7.05
C LYS A 70 -2.55 -17.00 -8.20
N GLY A 71 -1.42 -16.45 -8.66
CA GLY A 71 -1.39 -15.36 -9.64
C GLY A 71 -1.76 -13.99 -9.08
N TRP A 72 -1.86 -13.85 -7.75
CA TRP A 72 -2.20 -12.59 -7.08
C TRP A 72 -0.94 -11.78 -6.78
N ILE A 73 -1.07 -10.46 -6.72
CA ILE A 73 0.04 -9.54 -6.44
C ILE A 73 0.26 -9.51 -4.93
N ASP A 74 1.44 -9.90 -4.48
CA ASP A 74 1.79 -9.74 -3.06
C ASP A 74 2.11 -8.27 -2.76
N ILE A 75 1.67 -7.78 -1.61
CA ILE A 75 2.13 -6.49 -1.09
C ILE A 75 3.49 -6.75 -0.44
N PRO A 76 4.58 -6.18 -0.97
CA PRO A 76 5.91 -6.35 -0.38
C PRO A 76 6.00 -5.62 0.96
N ASP A 77 6.90 -6.09 1.83
CA ASP A 77 7.05 -5.54 3.17
C ASP A 77 7.52 -4.07 3.20
#